data_AF-A0A9P0P7P4-F1
#
_entry.id   AF-A0A9P0P7P4-F1
#
_cell.length_a   1.000
_cell.length_b   1.000
_cell.length_c   1.000
_cell.angle_alpha   90.00
_cell.angle_beta   90.00
_cell.angle_gamma   90.00
#
_symmetry.space_group_name_H-M   'P 1'
#
loop_
_entity.id
_entity.type
_entity.pdbx_description
1 polymer ?
#
loop_
_entity_poly.entity_id
_entity_poly.type
_entity_poly.pdbx_seq_one_letter_code
_entity_poly.pdbx_strand_id
1 'polypeptide(L)'
;MLKHDGKIQDMIVQSIFIDSDKNNDGHISHDEFIAMVQNEKFRDKFDKYINVYIKHVLPRRRKRGKYADANYEEQYKCWPLPFGMVLISILQITCFVADQYTEKGQESISSHLIYDPTKRLEMWRYLTYMFVHIGVEHLTVNLCVQLLLGIPLEMVHKWWRVVLVYLAGVLAGSLCSSVTDPDVNLAGGSGGVYAILTAHIATILMIHTLRILLRNALYILPDLRRRIMGSFKP
;
A
#
# COMPACT_ATOMS: atom_id res chain seq x y z
N MET A 1 -8.27 -3.55 27.82
CA MET A 1 -8.15 -4.92 27.30
C MET A 1 -7.73 -4.88 25.83
N LEU A 2 -6.53 -4.38 25.53
CA LEU A 2 -5.98 -4.14 24.18
C LEU A 2 -4.45 -4.33 24.20
N LYS A 3 -3.98 -5.54 24.57
CA LYS A 3 -2.53 -5.87 24.57
C LYS A 3 -2.20 -7.12 23.74
N HIS A 4 -3.19 -7.69 23.04
CA HIS A 4 -3.06 -8.98 22.39
C HIS A 4 -2.72 -8.90 20.88
N ASP A 5 -2.97 -7.76 20.23
CA ASP A 5 -2.84 -7.65 18.77
C ASP A 5 -1.39 -7.44 18.28
N GLY A 6 -0.51 -6.87 19.11
CA GLY A 6 0.91 -6.68 18.78
C GLY A 6 1.72 -7.98 18.77
N LYS A 7 1.45 -8.90 19.71
CA LYS A 7 2.15 -10.20 19.80
C LYS A 7 1.94 -11.08 18.56
N ILE A 8 0.79 -10.97 17.92
CA ILE A 8 0.44 -11.80 16.76
C ILE A 8 1.21 -11.33 15.52
N GLN A 9 1.37 -10.01 15.34
CA GLN A 9 2.16 -9.45 14.26
C GLN A 9 3.65 -9.76 14.42
N ASP A 10 4.20 -9.58 15.62
CA ASP A 10 5.61 -9.90 15.89
C ASP A 10 5.92 -11.38 15.66
N MET A 11 5.02 -12.30 16.07
CA MET A 11 5.20 -13.73 15.82
C MET A 11 5.18 -14.08 14.33
N ILE A 12 4.30 -13.45 13.54
CA ILE A 12 4.20 -13.72 12.11
C ILE A 12 5.43 -13.16 11.40
N VAL A 13 5.84 -11.93 11.70
CA VAL A 13 7.03 -11.30 11.11
C VAL A 13 8.28 -12.07 11.49
N GLN A 14 8.45 -12.46 12.76
CA GLN A 14 9.56 -13.31 13.18
C GLN A 14 9.53 -14.69 12.51
N SER A 15 8.36 -15.30 12.35
CA SER A 15 8.27 -16.59 11.66
C SER A 15 8.66 -16.50 10.19
N ILE A 16 8.29 -15.41 9.51
CA ILE A 16 8.66 -15.17 8.12
C ILE A 16 10.14 -14.84 8.03
N PHE A 17 10.68 -14.08 8.99
CA PHE A 17 12.08 -13.73 9.07
C PHE A 17 12.95 -14.99 9.23
N ILE A 18 12.64 -15.84 10.22
CA ILE A 18 13.35 -17.09 10.48
C ILE A 18 13.21 -18.08 9.31
N ASP A 19 12.05 -18.13 8.63
CA ASP A 19 11.85 -18.98 7.46
C ASP A 19 12.67 -18.52 6.23
N SER A 20 13.15 -17.27 6.22
CA SER A 20 13.74 -16.62 5.04
C SER A 20 15.23 -16.34 5.17
N ASP A 21 15.71 -16.11 6.39
CA ASP A 21 17.12 -15.95 6.75
C ASP A 21 17.82 -17.33 6.73
N LYS A 22 18.34 -17.72 5.56
CA LYS A 22 18.92 -19.05 5.34
C LYS A 22 20.35 -19.14 5.88
N ASN A 23 21.08 -18.03 5.83
CA ASN A 23 22.43 -17.94 6.36
C ASN A 23 22.45 -17.60 7.86
N ASN A 24 21.28 -17.31 8.45
CA ASN A 24 21.06 -17.03 9.86
C ASN A 24 21.88 -15.83 10.37
N ASP A 25 22.10 -14.85 9.48
CA ASP A 25 22.93 -13.68 9.74
C ASP A 25 22.16 -12.53 10.42
N GLY A 26 20.86 -12.71 10.65
CA GLY A 26 20.00 -11.71 11.27
C GLY A 26 19.61 -10.59 10.31
N HIS A 27 19.85 -10.79 9.01
CA HIS A 27 19.40 -9.94 7.92
C HIS A 27 18.78 -10.80 6.81
N ILE A 28 18.03 -10.17 5.91
CA ILE A 28 17.53 -10.84 4.71
C ILE A 28 18.31 -10.24 3.55
N SER A 29 19.26 -11.00 3.02
CA SER A 29 20.01 -10.60 1.84
C SER A 29 19.10 -10.55 0.61
N HIS A 30 19.54 -9.86 -0.46
CA HIS A 30 18.76 -9.75 -1.69
C HIS A 30 18.37 -11.12 -2.25
N ASP A 31 19.28 -12.09 -2.24
CA ASP A 31 19.03 -13.43 -2.78
C ASP A 31 18.03 -14.22 -1.92
N GLU A 32 18.07 -14.05 -0.60
CA GLU A 32 17.10 -14.62 0.33
C GLU A 32 15.73 -13.97 0.18
N PHE A 33 15.69 -12.65 -0.04
CA PHE A 33 14.46 -11.93 -0.32
C PHE A 33 13.79 -12.42 -1.61
N ILE A 34 14.56 -12.60 -2.69
CA ILE A 34 14.05 -13.13 -3.95
C ILE A 34 13.57 -14.58 -3.77
N ALA A 35 14.33 -15.41 -3.07
CA ALA A 35 13.93 -16.78 -2.76
C ALA A 35 12.67 -16.85 -1.89
N MET A 36 12.48 -15.90 -0.97
CA MET A 36 11.28 -15.77 -0.15
C MET A 36 10.07 -15.38 -1.00
N VAL A 37 10.19 -14.38 -1.88
CA VAL A 37 9.08 -13.91 -2.74
C VAL A 37 8.68 -14.97 -3.78
N GLN A 38 9.62 -15.78 -4.26
CA GLN A 38 9.37 -16.88 -5.19
C GLN A 38 8.88 -18.16 -4.52
N ASN A 39 8.87 -18.23 -3.18
CA ASN A 39 8.42 -19.40 -2.44
C ASN A 39 6.89 -19.53 -2.51
N GLU A 40 6.40 -20.68 -2.99
CA GLU A 40 4.96 -20.97 -3.05
C GLU A 40 4.27 -20.84 -1.68
N LYS A 41 4.96 -21.22 -0.60
CA LYS A 41 4.40 -21.08 0.76
C LYS A 41 4.22 -19.62 1.18
N PHE A 42 5.12 -18.73 0.75
CA PHE A 42 4.99 -17.30 1.00
C PHE A 42 3.84 -16.72 0.18
N ARG A 43 3.73 -17.10 -1.11
CA ARG A 43 2.59 -16.74 -1.95
C ARG A 43 1.26 -17.17 -1.35
N ASP A 44 1.14 -18.41 -0.86
CA ASP A 44 -0.08 -18.89 -0.22
C ASP A 44 -0.40 -18.14 1.10
N LYS A 45 0.61 -17.87 1.93
CA LYS A 45 0.47 -17.04 3.14
C LYS A 45 0.03 -15.62 2.77
N PHE A 46 0.59 -15.05 1.71
CA PHE A 46 0.28 -13.72 1.20
C PHE A 46 -1.15 -13.66 0.62
N ASP A 47 -1.56 -14.65 -0.16
CA ASP A 47 -2.91 -14.77 -0.70
C ASP A 47 -3.94 -14.96 0.42
N LYS A 48 -3.59 -15.72 1.46
CA LYS A 48 -4.41 -15.83 2.67
C LYS A 48 -4.51 -14.50 3.41
N TYR A 49 -3.41 -13.76 3.54
CA TYR A 49 -3.39 -12.42 4.13
C TYR A 49 -4.27 -11.46 3.34
N ILE A 50 -4.11 -11.41 2.01
CA ILE A 50 -4.96 -10.62 1.11
C ILE A 50 -6.43 -11.02 1.28
N ASN A 51 -6.76 -12.30 1.31
CA ASN A 51 -8.14 -12.76 1.48
C ASN A 51 -8.75 -12.35 2.83
N VAL A 52 -7.97 -12.39 3.90
CA VAL A 52 -8.38 -11.90 5.23
C VAL A 52 -8.57 -10.39 5.19
N TYR A 53 -7.62 -9.66 4.61
CA TYR A 53 -7.66 -8.21 4.45
C TYR A 53 -8.88 -7.78 3.63
N ILE A 54 -9.14 -8.39 2.48
CA ILE A 54 -10.31 -8.17 1.61
C ILE A 54 -11.60 -8.35 2.41
N LYS A 55 -11.73 -9.44 3.17
CA LYS A 55 -12.91 -9.68 4.03
C LYS A 55 -13.06 -8.63 5.13
N HIS A 56 -11.95 -8.07 5.60
CA HIS A 56 -11.93 -7.07 6.65
C HIS A 56 -12.15 -5.64 6.13
N VAL A 57 -11.73 -5.32 4.92
CA VAL A 57 -11.71 -3.94 4.40
C VAL A 57 -12.83 -3.68 3.40
N LEU A 58 -13.23 -4.66 2.59
CA LEU A 58 -14.35 -4.48 1.67
C LEU A 58 -15.68 -4.64 2.42
N PRO A 59 -16.61 -3.66 2.35
CA PRO A 59 -17.97 -3.87 2.80
C PRO A 59 -18.60 -4.99 1.95
N ARG A 60 -19.02 -6.09 2.59
CA ARG A 60 -19.78 -7.16 1.91
C ARG A 60 -20.99 -6.54 1.21
N ARG A 61 -20.97 -6.47 -0.12
CA ARG A 61 -22.11 -6.06 -0.92
C ARG A 61 -23.25 -7.04 -0.62
N ARG A 62 -24.26 -6.60 0.12
CA ARG A 62 -25.38 -7.43 0.57
C ARG A 62 -26.14 -7.92 -0.67
N LYS A 63 -26.04 -9.22 -0.97
CA LYS A 63 -26.82 -9.89 -2.02
C LYS A 63 -28.29 -9.51 -1.85
N ARG A 64 -28.90 -8.92 -2.87
CA ARG A 64 -30.34 -8.63 -2.93
C ARG A 64 -30.97 -9.71 -3.82
N GLY A 65 -31.80 -10.57 -3.22
CA GLY A 65 -32.80 -11.38 -3.94
C GLY A 65 -32.48 -12.87 -4.15
N LYS A 66 -33.47 -13.71 -3.81
CA LYS A 66 -33.53 -15.18 -3.89
C LYS A 66 -34.11 -15.67 -5.23
N TYR A 67 -33.44 -15.41 -6.35
CA TYR A 67 -33.70 -16.09 -7.62
C TYR A 67 -32.35 -16.34 -8.26
N ALA A 68 -31.68 -17.36 -7.75
CA ALA A 68 -30.37 -17.77 -8.18
C ALA A 68 -30.54 -18.94 -9.14
N ASP A 69 -30.68 -18.64 -10.44
CA ASP A 69 -30.65 -19.66 -11.48
C ASP A 69 -29.50 -19.38 -12.46
N ALA A 70 -28.56 -20.33 -12.43
CA ALA A 70 -27.73 -20.82 -13.53
C ALA A 70 -26.83 -19.91 -14.40
N ASN A 71 -26.58 -18.62 -14.10
CA ASN A 71 -25.61 -17.81 -14.86
C ASN A 71 -24.67 -16.96 -13.98
N TYR A 72 -24.16 -17.52 -12.88
CA TYR A 72 -23.32 -16.79 -11.91
C TYR A 72 -21.82 -16.72 -12.25
N GLU A 73 -21.35 -17.42 -13.29
CA GLU A 73 -19.91 -17.50 -13.58
C GLU A 73 -19.39 -16.37 -14.50
N GLU A 74 -20.25 -15.58 -15.15
CA GLU A 74 -19.82 -14.61 -16.19
C GLU A 74 -19.70 -13.14 -15.77
N GLN A 75 -19.82 -12.80 -14.48
CA GLN A 75 -19.69 -11.39 -14.03
C GLN A 75 -18.67 -11.15 -12.92
N TYR A 76 -17.57 -11.91 -12.91
CA TYR A 76 -16.33 -11.47 -12.27
C TYR A 76 -15.57 -10.51 -13.20
N LYS A 77 -16.10 -9.29 -13.34
CA LYS A 77 -15.29 -8.17 -13.84
C LYS A 77 -14.32 -7.81 -12.72
N CYS A 78 -13.09 -8.31 -12.79
CA CYS A 78 -11.92 -7.86 -12.03
C CYS A 78 -11.61 -6.39 -12.39
N TRP A 79 -12.55 -5.50 -12.08
CA TRP A 79 -12.52 -4.11 -12.46
C TRP A 79 -12.80 -3.25 -11.23
N PRO A 80 -11.88 -2.36 -10.85
CA PRO A 80 -10.68 -1.97 -11.60
C PRO A 80 -9.49 -2.90 -11.28
N LEU A 81 -8.84 -3.42 -12.33
CA LEU A 81 -7.49 -3.99 -12.18
C LEU A 81 -6.57 -2.95 -11.54
N PRO A 82 -5.65 -3.37 -10.64
CA PRO A 82 -4.69 -2.47 -10.01
C PRO A 82 -3.66 -2.01 -11.06
N PHE A 83 -4.01 -0.96 -11.80
CA PHE A 83 -3.22 -0.46 -12.91
C PHE A 83 -2.20 0.58 -12.47
N GLY A 84 -2.53 1.44 -11.51
CA GLY A 84 -1.71 2.61 -11.19
C GLY A 84 -0.39 2.23 -10.54
N MET A 85 -0.45 1.45 -9.46
CA MET A 85 0.74 1.02 -8.72
C MET A 85 1.63 0.10 -9.53
N VAL A 86 1.05 -0.79 -10.33
CA VAL A 86 1.81 -1.67 -11.24
C VAL A 86 2.48 -0.84 -12.33
N LEU A 87 1.78 0.12 -12.93
CA LEU A 87 2.36 1.02 -13.94
C LEU A 87 3.52 1.83 -13.38
N ILE A 88 3.35 2.47 -12.21
CA ILE A 88 4.41 3.24 -11.57
C ILE A 88 5.63 2.35 -11.27
N SER A 89 5.40 1.13 -10.79
CA SER A 89 6.45 0.14 -10.54
C SER A 89 7.23 -0.22 -11.80
N ILE A 90 6.52 -0.47 -12.92
CA ILE A 90 7.16 -0.77 -14.22
C ILE A 90 8.01 0.41 -14.68
N LEU A 91 7.50 1.65 -14.55
CA LEU A 91 8.25 2.85 -14.90
C LEU A 91 9.50 3.02 -14.02
N GLN A 92 9.40 2.79 -12.71
CA GLN A 92 10.54 2.83 -11.79
C GLN A 92 11.62 1.80 -12.16
N ILE A 93 11.23 0.55 -12.45
CA ILE A 93 12.16 -0.49 -12.90
C ILE A 93 12.79 -0.09 -14.24
N THR A 94 11.98 0.39 -15.20
CA THR A 94 12.46 0.76 -16.55
C THR A 94 13.47 1.90 -16.46
N CYS A 95 13.17 2.96 -15.69
CA CYS A 95 14.09 4.07 -15.47
C CYS A 95 15.38 3.61 -14.78
N PHE A 96 15.29 2.76 -13.75
CA PHE A 96 16.45 2.24 -13.04
C PHE A 96 17.35 1.39 -13.95
N VAL A 97 16.75 0.48 -14.72
CA VAL A 97 17.48 -0.38 -15.66
C VAL A 97 18.11 0.44 -16.78
N ALA A 98 17.39 1.42 -17.35
CA ALA A 98 17.93 2.31 -18.38
C ALA A 98 19.14 3.11 -17.85
N ASP A 99 19.12 3.50 -16.59
CA ASP A 99 20.23 4.19 -15.95
C ASP A 99 21.47 3.29 -15.82
N GLN A 100 21.30 2.02 -15.44
CA GLN A 100 22.39 1.03 -15.35
C GLN A 100 23.05 0.73 -16.70
N TYR A 101 22.29 0.82 -17.80
CA TYR A 101 22.81 0.63 -19.16
C TYR A 101 23.41 1.89 -19.79
N THR A 102 23.35 3.05 -19.12
CA THR A 102 23.95 4.27 -19.65
C THR A 102 25.47 4.20 -19.54
N GLU A 103 26.18 4.40 -20.66
CA GLU A 103 27.65 4.37 -20.69
C GLU A 103 28.29 5.50 -19.87
N LYS A 104 29.48 5.23 -19.29
CA LYS A 104 30.27 6.22 -18.56
C LYS A 104 30.67 7.36 -19.50
N GLY A 105 30.01 8.51 -19.38
CA GLY A 105 30.29 9.72 -20.16
C GLY A 105 29.08 10.29 -20.89
N GLN A 106 27.98 9.54 -20.95
CA GLN A 106 26.70 10.03 -21.48
C GLN A 106 25.84 10.58 -20.33
N GLU A 107 25.05 11.62 -20.60
CA GLU A 107 24.13 12.17 -19.60
C GLU A 107 23.09 11.11 -19.20
N SER A 108 23.17 10.68 -17.95
CA SER A 108 22.26 9.70 -17.37
C SER A 108 20.85 10.29 -17.21
N ILE A 109 19.84 9.47 -17.49
CA ILE A 109 18.42 9.85 -17.35
C ILE A 109 18.13 10.26 -15.91
N SER A 110 18.80 9.65 -14.92
CA SER A 110 18.67 10.02 -13.51
C SER A 110 18.99 11.49 -13.26
N SER A 111 19.98 12.06 -13.95
CA SER A 111 20.39 13.46 -13.77
C SER A 111 19.32 14.47 -14.21
N HIS A 112 18.47 14.09 -15.16
CA HIS A 112 17.35 14.91 -15.64
C HIS A 112 16.10 14.77 -14.76
N LEU A 113 15.93 13.61 -14.11
CA LEU A 113 14.73 13.30 -13.33
C LEU A 113 14.90 13.55 -11.83
N ILE A 114 16.12 13.48 -11.30
CA ILE A 114 16.42 13.69 -9.87
C ILE A 114 16.03 15.10 -9.43
N TYR A 115 15.62 15.22 -8.16
CA TYR A 115 15.43 16.52 -7.55
C TYR A 115 16.79 17.14 -7.24
N ASP A 116 17.10 18.24 -7.94
CA ASP A 116 18.30 19.04 -7.77
C ASP A 116 17.91 20.39 -7.13
N PRO A 117 18.36 20.70 -5.90
CA PRO A 117 18.00 21.94 -5.23
C PRO A 117 18.53 23.21 -5.89
N THR A 118 19.48 23.11 -6.82
CA THR A 118 19.95 24.25 -7.63
C THR A 118 19.00 24.57 -8.78
N LYS A 119 18.14 23.62 -9.18
CA LYS A 119 17.21 23.73 -10.32
C LYS A 119 15.74 23.79 -9.89
N ARG A 120 15.43 24.54 -8.83
CA ARG A 120 14.06 24.62 -8.27
C ARG A 120 12.99 25.15 -9.23
N LEU A 121 13.37 25.84 -10.30
CA LEU A 121 12.45 26.31 -11.34
C LEU A 121 11.94 25.16 -12.24
N GLU A 122 12.65 24.04 -12.27
CA GLU A 122 12.28 22.84 -13.04
C GLU A 122 11.22 22.04 -12.28
N MET A 123 9.97 22.52 -12.30
CA MET A 123 8.87 22.02 -11.47
C MET A 123 8.57 20.52 -11.63
N TRP A 124 8.91 19.92 -12.77
CA TRP A 124 8.75 18.47 -12.98
C TRP A 124 9.62 17.65 -12.03
N ARG A 125 10.78 18.16 -11.59
CA ARG A 125 11.72 17.46 -10.68
C ARG A 125 11.12 17.14 -9.32
N TYR A 126 10.12 17.91 -8.88
CA TYR A 126 9.36 17.63 -7.65
C TYR A 126 8.48 16.37 -7.75
N LEU A 127 8.26 15.86 -8.96
CA LEU A 127 7.53 14.61 -9.21
C LEU A 127 8.43 13.52 -9.79
N THR A 128 9.28 13.84 -10.76
CA THR A 128 10.05 12.85 -11.52
C THR A 128 11.12 12.13 -10.69
N TYR A 129 11.54 12.70 -9.55
CA TYR A 129 12.51 12.06 -8.66
C TYR A 129 12.06 10.69 -8.15
N MET A 130 10.75 10.42 -8.15
CA MET A 130 10.17 9.13 -7.76
C MET A 130 10.61 7.95 -8.64
N PHE A 131 11.15 8.22 -9.83
CA PHE A 131 11.67 7.21 -10.77
C PHE A 131 13.17 6.94 -10.59
N VAL A 132 13.90 7.81 -9.89
CA VAL A 132 15.34 7.67 -9.69
C VAL A 132 15.61 6.92 -8.38
N HIS A 133 16.46 5.90 -8.41
CA HIS A 133 16.82 5.13 -7.22
C HIS A 133 18.34 4.93 -7.16
N ILE A 134 18.94 5.17 -6.00
CA ILE A 134 20.40 5.14 -5.78
C ILE A 134 20.95 3.70 -5.79
N GLY A 135 20.12 2.70 -5.49
CA GLY A 135 20.54 1.30 -5.41
C GLY A 135 19.38 0.31 -5.58
N VAL A 136 19.75 -0.96 -5.81
CA VAL A 136 18.80 -2.06 -6.04
C VAL A 136 17.98 -2.34 -4.78
N GLU A 137 18.62 -2.27 -3.61
CA GLU A 137 17.99 -2.45 -2.31
C GLU A 137 16.94 -1.37 -2.04
N HIS A 138 17.26 -0.10 -2.32
CA HIS A 138 16.32 1.00 -2.16
C HIS A 138 15.13 0.89 -3.11
N LEU A 139 15.35 0.49 -4.37
CA LEU A 139 14.28 0.22 -5.32
C LEU A 139 13.41 -0.95 -4.86
N THR A 140 14.02 -2.06 -4.45
CA THR A 140 13.32 -3.28 -4.05
C THR A 140 12.38 -3.01 -2.88
N VAL A 141 12.86 -2.37 -1.81
CA VAL A 141 12.02 -2.05 -0.65
C VAL A 141 10.86 -1.14 -1.04
N ASN A 142 11.09 -0.10 -1.85
CA ASN A 142 10.02 0.78 -2.33
C ASN A 142 8.97 0.01 -3.13
N LEU A 143 9.38 -0.82 -4.09
CA LEU A 143 8.46 -1.62 -4.91
C LEU A 143 7.68 -2.63 -4.08
N CYS A 144 8.32 -3.29 -3.12
CA CYS A 144 7.66 -4.25 -2.27
C CYS A 144 6.58 -3.58 -1.43
N VAL A 145 6.90 -2.52 -0.70
CA VAL A 145 5.88 -1.83 0.12
C VAL A 145 4.78 -1.21 -0.77
N GLN A 146 5.15 -0.60 -1.90
CA GLN A 146 4.22 -0.02 -2.87
C GLN A 146 3.23 -1.04 -3.40
N LEU A 147 3.68 -2.22 -3.82
CA LEU A 147 2.80 -3.25 -4.38
C LEU A 147 1.99 -3.95 -3.27
N LEU A 148 2.62 -4.29 -2.15
CA LEU A 148 1.97 -4.98 -1.03
C LEU A 148 0.82 -4.16 -0.43
N LEU A 149 1.00 -2.83 -0.30
CA LEU A 149 -0.02 -1.95 0.30
C LEU A 149 -0.88 -1.23 -0.74
N GLY A 150 -0.29 -0.88 -1.89
CA GLY A 150 -0.96 -0.10 -2.94
C GLY A 150 -1.98 -0.93 -3.71
N ILE A 151 -1.68 -2.17 -4.09
CA ILE A 151 -2.64 -3.02 -4.84
C ILE A 151 -3.94 -3.24 -4.04
N PRO A 152 -3.91 -3.63 -2.76
CA PRO A 152 -5.13 -3.74 -1.96
C PRO A 152 -5.89 -2.42 -1.85
N LEU A 153 -5.17 -1.30 -1.75
CA LEU A 153 -5.79 0.02 -1.67
C LEU A 153 -6.49 0.40 -2.99
N GLU A 154 -5.89 0.09 -4.14
CA GLU A 154 -6.49 0.32 -5.47
C GLU A 154 -7.75 -0.50 -5.70
N MET A 155 -7.77 -1.76 -5.23
CA MET A 155 -8.94 -2.62 -5.32
C MET A 155 -10.11 -2.10 -4.48
N VAL A 156 -9.84 -1.43 -3.36
CA VAL A 156 -10.86 -0.88 -2.46
C VAL A 156 -11.35 0.50 -2.92
N HIS A 157 -10.41 1.39 -3.28
CA HIS A 157 -10.67 2.82 -3.46
C HIS A 157 -10.64 3.28 -4.93
N LYS A 158 -10.41 2.36 -5.88
CA LYS A 158 -10.12 2.61 -7.30
C LYS A 158 -8.72 3.18 -7.53
N TRP A 159 -8.10 2.75 -8.63
CA TRP A 159 -6.72 3.08 -8.99
C TRP A 159 -6.41 4.59 -8.97
N TRP A 160 -7.24 5.43 -9.58
CA TRP A 160 -6.95 6.87 -9.71
C TRP A 160 -6.87 7.61 -8.37
N ARG A 161 -7.65 7.21 -7.36
CA ARG A 161 -7.60 7.86 -6.02
C ARG A 161 -6.29 7.56 -5.33
N VAL A 162 -5.84 6.32 -5.46
CA VAL A 162 -4.61 5.84 -4.84
C VAL A 162 -3.38 6.43 -5.54
N VAL A 163 -3.43 6.56 -6.87
CA VAL A 163 -2.41 7.30 -7.64
C VAL A 163 -2.33 8.76 -7.20
N LEU A 164 -3.46 9.46 -7.02
CA LEU A 164 -3.45 10.84 -6.54
C LEU A 164 -2.83 10.96 -5.14
N VAL A 165 -3.13 10.03 -4.23
CA VAL A 165 -2.53 10.00 -2.89
C VAL A 165 -1.02 9.76 -2.98
N TYR A 166 -0.58 8.83 -3.83
CA TYR A 166 0.84 8.57 -4.04
C TYR A 166 1.56 9.80 -4.60
N LEU A 167 1.03 10.44 -5.65
CA LEU A 167 1.60 11.64 -6.24
C LEU A 167 1.62 12.83 -5.26
N ALA A 168 0.58 12.98 -4.44
CA ALA A 168 0.56 13.99 -3.38
C ALA A 168 1.65 13.71 -2.33
N GLY A 169 1.88 12.44 -1.98
CA GLY A 169 2.99 12.03 -1.10
C GLY A 169 4.36 12.33 -1.69
N VAL A 170 4.57 12.03 -2.98
CA VAL A 170 5.80 12.35 -3.71
C VAL A 170 6.05 13.86 -3.71
N LEU A 171 5.03 14.66 -4.04
CA LEU A 171 5.12 16.11 -4.05
C LEU A 171 5.40 16.66 -2.64
N ALA A 172 4.65 16.20 -1.63
CA ALA A 172 4.88 16.59 -0.24
C ALA A 172 6.28 16.21 0.25
N GLY A 173 6.80 15.04 -0.14
CA GLY A 173 8.15 14.59 0.18
C GLY A 173 9.23 15.51 -0.39
N SER A 174 9.13 15.86 -1.67
CA SER A 174 10.08 16.81 -2.30
C SER A 174 10.00 18.21 -1.70
N LEU A 175 8.79 18.71 -1.42
CA LEU A 175 8.61 20.02 -0.76
C LEU A 175 9.16 20.01 0.66
N CYS A 176 8.91 18.95 1.43
CA CYS A 176 9.44 18.79 2.78
C CYS A 176 10.97 18.76 2.75
N SER A 177 11.57 17.93 1.90
CA SER A 177 13.02 17.85 1.72
C SER A 177 13.61 19.19 1.29
N SER A 178 12.93 19.95 0.43
CA SER A 178 13.41 21.27 -0.01
C SER A 178 13.51 22.31 1.12
N VAL A 179 12.73 22.10 2.19
CA VAL A 179 12.69 22.97 3.38
C VAL A 179 13.61 22.46 4.48
N THR A 180 13.67 21.15 4.72
CA THR A 180 14.48 20.55 5.78
C THR A 180 15.95 20.44 5.40
N ASP A 181 16.24 20.02 4.17
CA ASP A 181 17.58 19.69 3.67
C ASP A 181 17.78 20.35 2.29
N PRO A 182 17.95 21.68 2.26
CA PRO A 182 17.88 22.48 1.02
C PRO A 182 19.03 22.25 0.05
N ASP A 183 20.08 21.54 0.44
CA ASP A 183 21.31 21.33 -0.35
C ASP A 183 21.49 19.87 -0.81
N VAL A 184 20.52 18.99 -0.51
CA VAL A 184 20.63 17.55 -0.78
C VAL A 184 19.77 17.15 -1.99
N ASN A 185 20.37 16.40 -2.92
CA ASN A 185 19.63 15.79 -4.02
C ASN A 185 18.68 14.71 -3.49
N LEU A 186 17.43 14.74 -3.92
CA LEU A 186 16.42 13.77 -3.51
C LEU A 186 16.13 12.77 -4.63
N ALA A 187 16.16 11.49 -4.29
CA ALA A 187 15.85 10.38 -5.18
C ALA A 187 15.01 9.33 -4.45
N GLY A 188 14.07 8.72 -5.17
CA GLY A 188 13.28 7.57 -4.72
C GLY A 188 11.80 7.87 -4.51
N GLY A 189 10.96 6.87 -4.75
CA GLY A 189 9.50 6.98 -4.60
C GLY A 189 8.97 6.97 -3.16
N SER A 190 9.86 7.04 -2.15
CA SER A 190 9.52 6.78 -0.74
C SER A 190 8.45 7.72 -0.18
N GLY A 191 8.42 9.00 -0.60
CA GLY A 191 7.36 9.94 -0.22
C GLY A 191 5.95 9.45 -0.61
N GLY A 192 5.83 8.83 -1.80
CA GLY A 192 4.59 8.21 -2.24
C GLY A 192 4.28 6.92 -1.48
N VAL A 193 5.29 6.10 -1.20
CA VAL A 193 5.15 4.87 -0.41
C VAL A 193 4.65 5.18 1.01
N TYR A 194 5.18 6.22 1.67
CA TYR A 194 4.73 6.67 2.98
C TYR A 194 3.29 7.19 2.96
N ALA A 195 2.88 7.85 1.87
CA ALA A 195 1.48 8.27 1.71
C ALA A 195 0.54 7.06 1.55
N ILE A 196 0.91 6.03 0.80
CA ILE A 196 0.13 4.78 0.71
C ILE A 196 0.04 4.10 2.07
N LEU A 197 1.17 3.97 2.79
CA LEU A 197 1.21 3.37 4.12
C LEU A 197 0.24 4.10 5.06
N THR A 198 0.28 5.43 5.07
CA THR A 198 -0.60 6.26 5.89
C THR A 198 -2.06 6.10 5.49
N ALA A 199 -2.37 6.07 4.20
CA ALA A 199 -3.74 5.87 3.70
C ALA A 199 -4.30 4.47 4.02
N HIS A 200 -3.42 3.46 4.04
CA HIS A 200 -3.76 2.10 4.44
C HIS A 200 -4.13 2.04 5.93
N ILE A 201 -3.30 2.65 6.79
CA ILE A 201 -3.57 2.77 8.23
C ILE A 201 -4.87 3.54 8.47
N ALA A 202 -5.08 4.67 7.80
CA ALA A 202 -6.30 5.46 7.91
C ALA A 202 -7.55 4.66 7.50
N THR A 203 -7.47 3.85 6.44
CA THR A 203 -8.57 2.97 6.02
C THR A 203 -8.91 1.94 7.11
N ILE A 204 -7.90 1.31 7.71
CA ILE A 204 -8.11 0.34 8.80
C ILE A 204 -8.76 1.02 10.00
N LEU A 205 -8.27 2.19 10.41
CA LEU A 205 -8.80 2.95 11.54
C LEU A 205 -10.25 3.37 11.32
N MET A 206 -10.58 3.86 10.12
CA MET A 206 -11.93 4.26 9.74
C MET A 206 -12.90 3.08 9.83
N ILE A 207 -12.51 1.91 9.31
CA ILE A 207 -13.35 0.70 9.31
C ILE A 207 -13.54 0.17 10.73
N HIS A 208 -12.48 0.17 11.53
CA HIS A 208 -12.55 -0.22 12.94
C HIS A 208 -13.51 0.69 13.71
N THR A 209 -13.38 2.01 13.54
CA THR A 209 -14.25 3.01 14.18
C THR A 209 -15.70 2.85 13.75
N LEU A 210 -15.95 2.68 12.44
CA LEU A 210 -17.29 2.46 11.91
C LEU A 210 -17.96 1.22 12.50
N ARG A 211 -17.20 0.13 12.69
CA ARG A 211 -17.72 -1.09 13.33
C ARG A 211 -18.10 -0.88 14.78
N ILE A 212 -17.30 -0.13 15.55
CA ILE A 212 -17.63 0.21 16.94
C ILE A 212 -18.91 1.03 16.99
N LEU A 213 -19.02 2.05 16.14
CA LEU A 213 -20.22 2.90 16.09
C LEU A 213 -21.47 2.10 15.71
N LEU A 214 -21.38 1.23 14.70
CA LEU A 214 -22.48 0.36 14.31
C LEU A 214 -22.86 -0.61 15.43
N ARG A 215 -21.88 -1.20 16.13
CA ARG A 215 -22.12 -2.07 17.28
C ARG A 215 -22.86 -1.32 18.38
N ASN A 216 -22.37 -0.14 18.75
CA ASN A 216 -23.00 0.69 19.79
C ASN A 216 -24.43 1.10 19.40
N ALA A 217 -24.65 1.51 18.15
CA ALA A 217 -25.99 1.83 17.64
C ALA A 217 -26.93 0.61 17.70
N LEU A 218 -26.46 -0.58 17.33
CA LEU A 218 -27.21 -1.84 17.42
C LEU A 218 -27.59 -2.22 18.86
N TYR A 219 -26.81 -1.85 19.88
CA TYR A 219 -27.16 -2.07 21.28
C TYR A 219 -28.12 -0.99 21.81
N ILE A 220 -27.94 0.26 21.41
CA ILE A 220 -28.72 1.39 21.92
C ILE A 220 -30.12 1.45 21.27
N LEU A 221 -30.23 1.21 19.96
CA LEU A 221 -31.51 1.36 19.23
C LEU A 221 -32.64 0.45 19.75
N PRO A 222 -32.43 -0.85 20.07
CA PRO A 222 -33.48 -1.70 20.63
C PRO A 222 -33.85 -1.32 22.07
N ASP A 223 -32.88 -0.85 22.87
CA ASP A 223 -33.13 -0.43 24.25
C ASP A 223 -33.89 0.90 24.30
N LEU A 224 -33.48 1.87 23.47
CA LEU A 224 -34.18 3.13 23.29
C LEU A 224 -35.60 2.91 22.74
N ARG A 225 -35.77 2.00 21.77
CA ARG A 225 -37.09 1.61 21.24
C ARG A 225 -37.97 0.96 22.32
N ARG A 226 -37.42 0.12 23.20
CA ARG A 226 -38.17 -0.46 24.33
C ARG A 226 -38.57 0.58 25.36
N ARG A 227 -37.69 1.54 25.69
CA ARG A 227 -38.02 2.64 26.62
C ARG A 227 -39.10 3.57 26.06
N ILE A 228 -39.03 3.92 24.78
CA ILE A 228 -40.04 4.75 24.11
C ILE A 228 -41.39 4.02 24.04
N MET A 229 -41.43 2.75 23.61
CA MET A 229 -42.68 1.99 23.53
C MET A 229 -43.23 1.61 24.91
N GLY A 230 -42.39 1.46 25.94
CA GLY A 230 -42.81 1.24 27.32
C GLY A 230 -43.42 2.46 28.00
N SER A 231 -43.03 3.67 27.59
CA SER A 231 -43.59 4.94 28.08
C SER A 231 -44.98 5.27 27.51
N PHE A 232 -45.47 4.50 26.53
CA PHE A 232 -46.77 4.67 25.88
C PHE A 232 -47.83 3.62 26.31
N LYS A 233 -47.58 2.88 27.40
CA LYS A 233 -48.65 2.10 28.03
C LYS A 233 -49.47 3.02 28.96
N PRO A 234 -50.79 3.17 28.72
CA PRO A 234 -51.68 4.01 29.52
C PRO A 234 -51.87 3.48 30.95
#